data_AF-A0A317V099-F1
#
_entry.id   AF-A0A317V099-F1
#
_cell.length_a   1.000
_cell.length_b   1.000
_cell.length_c   1.000
_cell.angle_alpha   90.00
_cell.angle_beta   90.00
_cell.angle_gamma   90.00
#
_symmetry.space_group_name_H-M   'P 1'
#
loop_
_entity.id
_entity.type
_entity.pdbx_description
1 polymer ?
#
loop_
_entity_poly.entity_id
_entity_poly.type
_entity_poly.pdbx_seq_one_letter_code
_entity_poly.pdbx_strand_id
1 'polypeptide(L)'
;MSKELSTLRDRTSLSQQNWLKEKEELLEQENYLQSEFEQAKEAMHNWEVLAMEERSVRESLGEKVVDLEEQLATVKDAYEKTAAERDSQLATVDGLQRALQEIQTARKKELRELVESSDAQLEELKRALQGAEEKASKADKALQDAQTELERVRPFEKEVKEKNLLIGKLRHEAVTLNDHLTKALRFLKKGKPEDNVDRHIVTNHLLHFLALDRSDPKKFQILQLIAALLGWSDEQREQAGLARPGASSTSSKLRVPSTPVHRTPSSQTLATEFLDNGNSNKESLAELWSNFLEQESQSAEHLPPKP
;
A
#
# COMPACT_ATOMS: atom_id res chain seq x y z
N MET A 1 -103.08 -35.45 146.90
CA MET A 1 -101.77 -35.28 147.54
C MET A 1 -100.68 -36.19 146.95
N SER A 2 -100.56 -37.49 147.27
CA SER A 2 -99.41 -38.29 146.76
C SER A 2 -99.43 -38.61 145.25
N LYS A 3 -100.63 -38.78 144.64
CA LYS A 3 -100.77 -39.04 143.20
C LYS A 3 -100.52 -37.79 142.34
N GLU A 4 -100.87 -36.62 142.84
CA GLU A 4 -100.63 -35.36 142.12
C GLU A 4 -99.14 -34.98 142.18
N LEU A 5 -98.48 -35.22 143.32
CA LEU A 5 -97.04 -35.05 143.47
C LEU A 5 -96.24 -35.99 142.56
N SER A 6 -96.68 -37.24 142.37
CA SER A 6 -96.04 -38.15 141.41
C SER A 6 -96.25 -37.66 139.98
N THR A 7 -97.46 -37.25 139.60
CA THR A 7 -97.71 -36.72 138.24
C THR A 7 -96.93 -35.44 137.93
N LEU A 8 -96.74 -34.55 138.91
CA LEU A 8 -95.91 -33.36 138.75
C LEU A 8 -94.43 -33.71 138.67
N ARG A 9 -93.95 -34.70 139.43
CA ARG A 9 -92.59 -35.21 139.35
C ARG A 9 -92.31 -35.88 138.01
N ASP A 10 -93.24 -36.69 137.52
CA ASP A 10 -93.14 -37.36 136.22
C ASP A 10 -93.20 -36.35 135.07
N ARG A 11 -94.08 -35.34 135.14
CA ARG A 11 -94.12 -34.24 134.16
C ARG A 11 -92.85 -33.40 134.17
N THR A 12 -92.30 -33.11 135.35
CA THR A 12 -91.04 -32.36 135.48
C THR A 12 -89.88 -33.19 134.96
N SER A 13 -89.82 -34.49 135.28
CA SER A 13 -88.83 -35.42 134.76
C SER A 13 -88.91 -35.57 133.24
N LEU A 14 -90.12 -35.66 132.68
CA LEU A 14 -90.35 -35.72 131.23
C LEU A 14 -89.95 -34.42 130.54
N SER A 15 -90.26 -33.26 131.13
CA SER A 15 -89.85 -31.96 130.60
C SER A 15 -88.34 -31.76 130.67
N GLN A 16 -87.68 -32.21 131.73
CA GLN A 16 -86.21 -32.19 131.83
C GLN A 16 -85.58 -33.13 130.80
N GLN A 17 -86.14 -34.33 130.62
CA GLN A 17 -85.67 -35.28 129.62
C GLN A 17 -85.89 -34.75 128.19
N ASN A 18 -87.03 -34.13 127.90
CA ASN A 18 -87.30 -33.50 126.61
C ASN A 18 -86.37 -32.32 126.36
N TRP A 19 -86.15 -31.46 127.37
CA TRP A 19 -85.20 -30.37 127.25
C TRP A 19 -83.76 -30.86 127.03
N LEU A 20 -83.34 -31.93 127.70
CA LEU A 20 -82.03 -32.53 127.48
C LEU A 20 -81.91 -33.10 126.06
N LYS A 21 -82.95 -33.77 125.55
CA LYS A 21 -82.99 -34.27 124.17
C LYS A 21 -82.96 -33.13 123.16
N GLU A 22 -83.78 -32.10 123.33
CA GLU A 22 -83.78 -30.91 122.46
C GLU A 22 -82.42 -30.21 122.49
N LYS A 23 -81.79 -30.13 123.66
CA LYS A 23 -80.43 -29.59 123.79
C LYS A 23 -79.40 -30.46 123.07
N GLU A 24 -79.48 -31.78 123.21
CA GLU A 24 -78.59 -32.73 122.51
C GLU A 24 -78.80 -32.65 120.99
N GLU A 25 -80.04 -32.62 120.51
CA GLU A 25 -80.39 -32.44 119.09
C GLU A 25 -79.89 -31.10 118.54
N LEU A 26 -80.03 -30.01 119.30
CA LEU A 26 -79.48 -28.70 118.90
C LEU A 26 -77.95 -28.71 118.86
N LEU A 27 -77.29 -29.39 119.80
CA LEU A 27 -75.82 -29.53 119.78
C LEU A 27 -75.36 -30.41 118.61
N GLU A 28 -76.08 -31.47 118.28
CA GLU A 28 -75.80 -32.30 117.11
C GLU A 28 -75.96 -31.51 115.81
N GLN A 29 -77.01 -30.70 115.69
CA GLN A 29 -77.22 -29.80 114.56
C GLN A 29 -76.14 -28.72 114.47
N GLU A 30 -75.76 -28.12 115.60
CA GLU A 30 -74.66 -27.14 115.65
C GLU A 30 -73.35 -27.78 115.19
N ASN A 31 -73.00 -28.95 115.73
CA ASN A 31 -71.79 -29.68 115.35
C ASN A 31 -71.81 -30.10 113.87
N TYR A 32 -72.98 -30.49 113.34
CA TYR A 32 -73.17 -30.83 111.94
C TYR A 32 -72.94 -29.61 111.03
N LEU A 33 -73.57 -28.47 111.35
CA LEU A 33 -73.39 -27.23 110.61
C LEU A 33 -71.94 -26.70 110.69
N GLN A 34 -71.30 -26.84 111.85
CA GLN A 34 -69.87 -26.52 112.01
C GLN A 34 -69.00 -27.42 111.13
N SER A 35 -69.31 -28.72 111.05
CA SER A 35 -68.58 -29.65 110.17
C SER A 35 -68.78 -29.33 108.70
N GLU A 36 -70.02 -29.04 108.27
CA GLU A 36 -70.29 -28.62 106.89
C GLU A 36 -69.61 -27.29 106.56
N PHE A 37 -69.59 -26.33 107.49
CA PHE A 37 -68.89 -25.07 107.31
C PHE A 37 -67.38 -25.26 107.14
N GLU A 38 -66.76 -26.09 107.98
CA GLU A 38 -65.32 -26.36 107.84
C GLU A 38 -65.02 -27.11 106.54
N GLN A 39 -65.86 -28.07 106.13
CA GLN A 39 -65.73 -28.75 104.83
C GLN A 39 -65.86 -27.77 103.65
N ALA A 40 -66.83 -26.84 103.71
CA ALA A 40 -67.01 -25.82 102.69
C ALA A 40 -65.81 -24.86 102.63
N LYS A 41 -65.23 -24.53 103.78
CA LYS A 41 -64.04 -23.68 103.91
C LYS A 41 -62.79 -24.37 103.36
N GLU A 42 -62.59 -25.64 103.67
CA GLU A 42 -61.52 -26.46 103.09
C GLU A 42 -61.67 -26.58 101.56
N ALA A 43 -62.89 -26.83 101.08
CA ALA A 43 -63.17 -26.87 99.64
C ALA A 43 -62.88 -25.52 98.96
N MET A 44 -63.31 -24.41 99.56
CA MET A 44 -63.02 -23.06 99.05
C MET A 44 -61.51 -22.81 98.97
N HIS A 45 -60.76 -23.18 100.01
CA HIS A 45 -59.30 -23.04 100.00
C HIS A 45 -58.66 -23.88 98.89
N ASN A 46 -59.10 -25.14 98.70
CA ASN A 46 -58.61 -25.99 97.62
C ASN A 46 -58.92 -25.41 96.23
N TRP A 47 -60.10 -24.82 96.05
CA TRP A 47 -60.46 -24.13 94.80
C TRP A 47 -59.61 -22.88 94.57
N GLU A 48 -59.29 -22.12 95.62
CA GLU A 48 -58.39 -20.96 95.53
C GLU A 48 -56.98 -21.38 95.11
N VAL A 49 -56.43 -22.43 95.72
CA VAL A 49 -55.12 -22.98 95.35
C VAL A 49 -55.12 -23.44 93.90
N LEU A 50 -56.13 -24.22 93.47
CA LEU A 50 -56.24 -24.67 92.08
C LEU A 50 -56.35 -23.49 91.10
N ALA A 51 -57.10 -22.45 91.44
CA ALA A 51 -57.23 -21.26 90.60
C ALA A 51 -55.91 -20.46 90.52
N MET A 52 -55.13 -20.41 91.61
CA MET A 52 -53.81 -19.79 91.61
C MET A 52 -52.80 -20.59 90.79
N GLU A 53 -52.77 -21.91 90.95
CA GLU A 53 -51.96 -22.82 90.16
C GLU A 53 -52.30 -22.69 88.67
N GLU A 54 -53.58 -22.73 88.32
CA GLU A 54 -54.04 -22.56 86.94
C GLU A 54 -53.62 -21.20 86.37
N ARG A 55 -53.73 -20.12 87.15
CA ARG A 55 -53.27 -18.79 86.72
C ARG A 55 -51.77 -18.78 86.45
N SER A 56 -50.97 -19.36 87.35
CA SER A 56 -49.52 -19.43 87.17
C SER A 56 -49.11 -20.23 85.92
N VAL A 57 -49.82 -21.33 85.64
CA VAL A 57 -49.57 -22.15 84.46
C VAL A 57 -49.94 -21.36 83.20
N ARG A 58 -51.10 -20.70 83.19
CA ARG A 58 -51.54 -19.84 82.07
C ARG A 58 -50.56 -18.70 81.82
N GLU A 59 -50.05 -18.04 82.86
CA GLU A 59 -49.03 -16.99 82.75
C GLU A 59 -47.73 -17.55 82.15
N SER A 60 -47.22 -18.67 82.68
CA SER A 60 -46.00 -19.30 82.16
C SER A 60 -46.13 -19.80 80.71
N LEU A 61 -47.33 -20.22 80.30
CA LEU A 61 -47.60 -20.58 78.91
C LEU A 61 -47.71 -19.34 78.03
N GLY A 62 -48.28 -18.25 78.54
CA GLY A 62 -48.31 -16.95 77.87
C GLY A 62 -46.91 -16.42 77.58
N GLU A 63 -46.01 -16.45 78.58
CA GLU A 63 -44.60 -16.09 78.41
C GLU A 63 -43.92 -16.96 77.33
N LYS A 64 -44.10 -18.29 77.38
CA LYS A 64 -43.55 -19.19 76.36
C LYS A 64 -44.08 -18.92 74.95
N VAL A 65 -45.36 -18.54 74.82
CA VAL A 65 -45.94 -18.19 73.52
C VAL A 65 -45.26 -16.93 72.98
N VAL A 66 -45.07 -15.90 73.80
CA VAL A 66 -44.36 -14.67 73.42
C VAL A 66 -42.92 -14.99 73.03
N ASP A 67 -42.19 -15.77 73.84
CA ASP A 67 -40.81 -16.18 73.54
C ASP A 67 -40.71 -16.92 72.20
N LEU A 68 -41.65 -17.83 71.92
CA LEU A 68 -41.70 -18.57 70.67
C LEU A 68 -42.07 -17.68 69.47
N GLU A 69 -42.96 -16.71 69.66
CA GLU A 69 -43.30 -15.72 68.63
C GLU A 69 -42.12 -14.83 68.29
N GLU A 70 -41.35 -14.38 69.28
CA GLU A 70 -40.12 -13.61 69.09
C GLU A 70 -39.05 -14.44 68.38
N GLN A 71 -38.82 -15.69 68.80
CA GLN A 71 -37.90 -16.61 68.12
C GLN A 71 -38.33 -16.84 66.67
N LEU A 72 -39.62 -17.02 66.42
CA LEU A 72 -40.14 -17.22 65.08
C LEU A 72 -39.98 -15.96 64.22
N ALA A 73 -40.17 -14.77 64.78
CA ALA A 73 -39.90 -13.51 64.09
C ALA A 73 -38.42 -13.36 63.74
N THR A 74 -37.50 -13.63 64.67
CA THR A 74 -36.06 -13.54 64.41
C THR A 74 -35.59 -14.51 63.33
N VAL A 75 -36.11 -15.74 63.31
CA VAL A 75 -35.79 -16.73 62.28
C VAL A 75 -36.34 -16.32 60.93
N LYS A 76 -37.56 -15.76 60.87
CA LYS A 76 -38.14 -15.23 59.63
C LYS A 76 -37.28 -14.09 59.07
N ASP A 77 -36.92 -13.11 59.90
CA ASP A 77 -36.06 -12.01 59.48
C ASP A 77 -34.69 -12.49 58.97
N ALA A 78 -34.09 -13.48 59.63
CA ALA A 78 -32.85 -14.10 59.19
C ALA A 78 -33.03 -14.84 57.85
N TYR A 79 -34.13 -15.57 57.69
CA TYR A 79 -34.46 -16.25 56.44
C TYR A 79 -34.66 -15.26 55.29
N GLU A 80 -35.40 -14.17 55.50
CA GLU A 80 -35.62 -13.14 54.48
C GLU A 80 -34.32 -12.44 54.08
N LYS A 81 -33.44 -12.13 55.05
CA LYS A 81 -32.11 -11.57 54.77
C LYS A 81 -31.26 -12.52 53.92
N THR A 82 -31.15 -13.79 54.33
CA THR A 82 -30.40 -14.79 53.56
C THR A 82 -31.01 -15.05 52.19
N ALA A 83 -32.33 -14.92 52.05
CA ALA A 83 -32.99 -15.00 50.75
C ALA A 83 -32.64 -13.82 49.85
N ALA A 84 -32.67 -12.60 50.36
CA ALA A 84 -32.26 -11.41 49.62
C ALA A 84 -30.77 -11.45 49.22
N GLU A 85 -29.90 -11.94 50.10
CA GLU A 85 -28.48 -12.14 49.80
C GLU A 85 -28.27 -13.18 48.69
N ARG A 86 -28.99 -14.30 48.74
CA ARG A 86 -28.96 -15.31 47.67
C ARG A 86 -29.39 -14.72 46.33
N ASP A 87 -30.48 -13.96 46.31
CA ASP A 87 -31.01 -13.38 45.07
C ASP A 87 -30.06 -12.33 44.49
N SER A 88 -29.43 -11.53 45.35
CA SER A 88 -28.35 -10.61 44.97
C SER A 88 -27.15 -11.37 44.37
N GLN A 89 -26.70 -12.44 45.04
CA GLN A 89 -25.61 -13.28 44.54
C GLN A 89 -25.97 -13.93 43.19
N LEU A 90 -27.19 -14.43 43.02
CA LEU A 90 -27.66 -14.97 41.74
C LEU A 90 -27.62 -13.92 40.63
N ALA A 91 -28.07 -12.68 40.91
CA ALA A 91 -27.97 -11.59 39.95
C ALA A 91 -26.50 -11.26 39.58
N THR A 92 -25.57 -11.28 40.55
CA THR A 92 -24.14 -11.09 40.26
C THR A 92 -23.56 -12.22 39.42
N VAL A 93 -23.90 -13.48 39.71
CA VAL A 93 -23.47 -14.65 38.94
C VAL A 93 -23.98 -14.56 37.51
N ASP A 94 -25.26 -14.23 37.31
CA ASP A 94 -25.84 -14.02 35.98
C ASP A 94 -25.14 -12.88 35.23
N GLY A 95 -24.79 -11.79 35.93
CA GLY A 95 -24.01 -10.69 35.36
C GLY A 95 -22.63 -11.14 34.91
N LEU A 96 -21.91 -11.90 35.74
CA LEU A 96 -20.60 -12.44 35.42
C LEU A 96 -20.65 -13.45 34.27
N GLN A 97 -21.69 -14.30 34.20
CA GLN A 97 -21.90 -15.23 33.10
C GLN A 97 -22.13 -14.50 31.77
N ARG A 98 -22.92 -13.42 31.77
CA ARG A 98 -23.09 -12.57 30.58
C ARG A 98 -21.78 -11.91 30.15
N ALA A 99 -21.05 -11.29 31.09
CA ALA A 99 -19.75 -10.69 30.79
C ALA A 99 -18.73 -11.70 30.26
N LEU A 100 -18.69 -12.91 30.83
CA LEU A 100 -17.84 -13.99 30.33
C LEU A 100 -18.23 -14.41 28.91
N GLN A 101 -19.53 -14.57 28.64
CA GLN A 101 -20.02 -14.90 27.31
C GLN A 101 -19.65 -13.82 26.30
N GLU A 102 -19.81 -12.54 26.65
CA GLU A 102 -19.42 -11.40 25.82
C GLU A 102 -17.92 -11.44 25.51
N ILE A 103 -17.06 -11.60 26.52
CA ILE A 103 -15.60 -11.72 26.33
C ILE A 103 -15.25 -12.91 25.43
N GLN A 104 -15.89 -14.06 25.61
CA GLN A 104 -15.67 -15.23 24.77
C GLN A 104 -16.09 -14.97 23.31
N THR A 105 -17.23 -14.32 23.10
CA THR A 105 -17.70 -13.98 21.74
C THR A 105 -16.81 -12.93 21.08
N ALA A 106 -16.37 -11.91 21.82
CA ALA A 106 -15.43 -10.89 21.36
C ALA A 106 -14.10 -11.54 20.98
N ARG A 107 -13.51 -12.35 21.85
CA ARG A 107 -12.25 -13.06 21.57
C ARG A 107 -12.36 -14.00 20.37
N LYS A 108 -13.49 -14.70 20.19
CA LYS A 108 -13.74 -15.53 19.00
C LYS A 108 -13.88 -14.70 17.73
N LYS A 109 -14.38 -13.47 17.82
CA LYS A 109 -14.49 -12.53 16.69
C LYS A 109 -13.11 -11.96 16.35
N GLU A 110 -12.38 -11.46 17.35
CA GLU A 110 -11.01 -10.96 17.20
C GLU A 110 -10.07 -12.03 16.62
N LEU A 111 -10.15 -13.28 17.08
CA LEU A 111 -9.35 -14.36 16.53
C LEU A 111 -9.69 -14.62 15.06
N ARG A 112 -10.97 -14.57 14.68
CA ARG A 112 -11.38 -14.70 13.27
C ARG A 112 -10.89 -13.54 12.43
N GLU A 113 -11.07 -12.30 12.88
CA GLU A 113 -10.59 -11.11 12.19
C GLU A 113 -9.06 -11.12 12.03
N LEU A 114 -8.33 -11.55 13.07
CA LEU A 114 -6.88 -11.68 13.00
C LEU A 114 -6.46 -12.76 12.00
N VAL A 115 -7.10 -13.94 12.02
CA VAL A 115 -6.83 -15.02 11.06
C VAL A 115 -7.13 -14.55 9.64
N GLU A 116 -8.31 -13.96 9.40
CA GLU A 116 -8.69 -13.41 8.10
C GLU A 116 -7.71 -12.34 7.61
N SER A 117 -7.27 -11.44 8.50
CA SER A 117 -6.26 -10.43 8.15
C SER A 117 -4.89 -11.04 7.82
N SER A 118 -4.47 -12.07 8.57
CA SER A 118 -3.20 -12.76 8.34
C SER A 118 -3.24 -13.59 7.06
N ASP A 119 -4.36 -14.24 6.75
CA ASP A 119 -4.57 -14.98 5.51
C ASP A 119 -4.58 -14.02 4.31
N ALA A 120 -5.22 -12.85 4.44
CA ALA A 120 -5.19 -11.82 3.41
C ALA A 120 -3.76 -11.30 3.15
N GLN A 121 -2.97 -11.09 4.20
CA GLN A 121 -1.55 -10.71 4.07
C GLN A 121 -0.72 -11.82 3.41
N LEU A 122 -0.95 -13.09 3.78
CA LEU A 122 -0.27 -14.22 3.16
C LEU A 122 -0.60 -14.35 1.67
N GLU A 123 -1.87 -14.18 1.28
CA GLU A 123 -2.27 -14.23 -0.13
C GLU A 123 -1.70 -13.06 -0.93
N GLU A 124 -1.63 -11.86 -0.35
CA GLU A 124 -0.98 -10.71 -1.00
C GLU A 124 0.53 -10.96 -1.20
N LEU A 125 1.23 -11.46 -0.18
CA LEU A 125 2.64 -11.82 -0.29
C LEU A 125 2.88 -12.93 -1.31
N LYS A 126 1.99 -13.95 -1.38
CA LYS A 126 2.07 -14.99 -2.42
C LYS A 126 1.88 -14.42 -3.82
N ARG A 127 0.93 -13.50 -4.03
CA ARG A 127 0.75 -12.82 -5.32
C ARG A 127 1.96 -11.97 -5.69
N ALA A 128 2.51 -11.22 -4.74
CA ALA A 128 3.71 -10.43 -4.96
C ALA A 128 4.92 -11.32 -5.32
N LEU A 129 5.07 -12.46 -4.64
CA LEU A 129 6.09 -13.46 -4.95
C LEU A 129 5.92 -14.03 -6.36
N GLN A 130 4.72 -14.48 -6.72
CA GLN A 130 4.42 -14.97 -8.07
C GLN A 130 4.70 -13.91 -9.14
N GLY A 131 4.31 -12.65 -8.89
CA GLY A 131 4.60 -11.54 -9.79
C GLY A 131 6.10 -11.24 -9.92
N ALA A 132 6.88 -11.40 -8.85
CA ALA A 132 8.33 -11.28 -8.86
C ALA A 132 9.00 -12.43 -9.60
N GLU A 133 8.56 -13.67 -9.37
CA GLU A 133 9.03 -14.88 -10.08
C GLU A 133 8.75 -14.79 -11.58
N GLU A 134 7.56 -14.34 -11.98
CA GLU A 134 7.24 -14.10 -13.39
C GLU A 134 8.17 -13.05 -14.01
N LYS A 135 8.41 -11.93 -13.31
CA LYS A 135 9.32 -10.87 -13.78
C LYS A 135 10.75 -11.39 -13.90
N ALA A 136 11.23 -12.14 -12.91
CA ALA A 136 12.54 -12.78 -12.94
C ALA A 136 12.65 -13.73 -14.15
N SER A 137 11.65 -14.59 -14.36
CA SER A 137 11.64 -15.52 -15.51
C SER A 137 11.64 -14.80 -16.86
N LYS A 138 10.94 -13.66 -16.97
CA LYS A 138 10.93 -12.82 -18.18
C LYS A 138 12.29 -12.14 -18.40
N ALA A 139 12.90 -11.64 -17.33
CA ALA A 139 14.23 -11.04 -17.38
C ALA A 139 15.30 -12.06 -17.76
N ASP A 140 15.24 -13.28 -17.21
CA ASP A 140 16.17 -14.37 -17.54
C ASP A 140 16.05 -14.77 -19.02
N LYS A 141 14.82 -14.89 -19.55
CA LYS A 141 14.60 -15.14 -20.98
C LYS A 141 15.16 -14.02 -21.86
N ALA A 142 14.89 -12.75 -21.52
CA ALA A 142 15.43 -11.61 -22.26
C ALA A 142 16.96 -11.55 -22.20
N LEU A 143 17.56 -11.93 -21.07
CA LEU A 143 19.00 -12.03 -20.90
C LEU A 143 19.58 -13.14 -21.80
N GLN A 144 18.96 -14.32 -21.83
CA GLN A 144 19.34 -15.40 -22.74
C GLN A 144 19.25 -14.98 -24.21
N ASP A 145 18.13 -14.36 -24.61
CA ASP A 145 17.96 -13.86 -25.98
C ASP A 145 19.05 -12.83 -26.33
N ALA A 146 19.31 -11.86 -25.46
CA ALA A 146 20.36 -10.86 -25.65
C ALA A 146 21.76 -11.49 -25.71
N GLN A 147 22.04 -12.54 -24.92
CA GLN A 147 23.28 -13.30 -25.01
C GLN A 147 23.43 -13.99 -26.36
N THR A 148 22.37 -14.62 -26.87
CA THR A 148 22.41 -15.26 -28.20
C THR A 148 22.61 -14.26 -29.33
N GLU A 149 21.97 -13.09 -29.25
CA GLU A 149 22.18 -12.01 -30.23
C GLU A 149 23.60 -11.43 -30.14
N LEU A 150 24.14 -11.27 -28.93
CA LEU A 150 25.54 -10.87 -28.75
C LEU A 150 26.50 -11.88 -29.38
N GLU A 151 26.26 -13.18 -29.21
CA GLU A 151 27.05 -14.24 -29.85
C GLU A 151 26.95 -14.20 -31.38
N ARG A 152 25.78 -13.87 -31.93
CA ARG A 152 25.57 -13.68 -33.38
C ARG A 152 26.27 -12.43 -33.93
N VAL A 153 26.34 -11.34 -33.16
CA VAL A 153 26.96 -10.07 -33.60
C VAL A 153 28.48 -10.08 -33.48
N ARG A 154 29.05 -10.79 -32.49
CA ARG A 154 30.50 -10.93 -32.30
C ARG A 154 31.33 -11.26 -33.57
N PRO A 155 30.94 -12.19 -34.45
CA PRO A 155 31.68 -12.45 -35.68
C PRO A 155 31.63 -11.27 -36.67
N PHE A 156 30.50 -10.55 -36.76
CA PHE A 156 30.39 -9.39 -37.64
C PHE A 156 31.30 -8.25 -37.19
N GLU A 157 31.51 -8.05 -35.88
CA GLU A 157 32.50 -7.08 -35.40
C GLU A 157 33.92 -7.40 -35.90
N LYS A 158 34.29 -8.68 -35.98
CA LYS A 158 35.58 -9.13 -36.53
C LYS A 158 35.64 -8.89 -38.04
N GLU A 159 34.59 -9.28 -38.76
CA GLU A 159 34.50 -9.09 -40.22
C GLU A 159 34.56 -7.59 -40.60
N VAL A 160 33.91 -6.71 -39.83
CA VAL A 160 33.96 -5.25 -40.03
C VAL A 160 35.38 -4.72 -39.82
N LYS A 161 36.11 -5.20 -38.81
CA LYS A 161 37.51 -4.81 -38.59
C LYS A 161 38.41 -5.27 -39.74
N GLU A 162 38.23 -6.49 -40.23
CA GLU A 162 38.98 -7.03 -41.38
C GLU A 162 38.67 -6.27 -42.68
N LYS A 163 37.39 -6.00 -42.95
CA LYS A 163 36.99 -5.19 -44.12
C LYS A 163 37.48 -3.75 -44.01
N ASN A 164 37.45 -3.14 -42.83
CA ASN A 164 38.05 -1.80 -42.62
C ASN A 164 39.56 -1.80 -42.89
N LEU A 165 40.28 -2.84 -42.47
CA LEU A 165 41.70 -2.99 -42.79
C LEU A 165 41.93 -3.13 -44.31
N LEU A 166 41.10 -3.93 -45.00
CA LEU A 166 41.17 -4.09 -46.46
C LEU A 166 40.87 -2.77 -47.18
N ILE A 167 39.86 -2.02 -46.74
CA ILE A 167 39.55 -0.69 -47.26
C ILE A 167 40.75 0.24 -47.07
N GLY A 168 41.42 0.20 -45.91
CA GLY A 168 42.66 0.95 -45.67
C GLY A 168 43.78 0.59 -46.65
N LYS A 169 43.99 -0.71 -46.92
CA LYS A 169 44.97 -1.19 -47.92
C LYS A 169 44.62 -0.71 -49.32
N LEU A 170 43.39 -0.91 -49.78
CA LEU A 170 42.92 -0.48 -51.10
C LEU A 170 42.98 1.04 -51.26
N ARG A 171 42.68 1.82 -50.21
CA ARG A 171 42.85 3.27 -50.21
C ARG A 171 44.32 3.66 -50.40
N HIS A 172 45.24 2.99 -49.71
CA HIS A 172 46.67 3.24 -49.89
C HIS A 172 47.15 2.84 -51.30
N GLU A 173 46.70 1.70 -51.83
CA GLU A 173 46.98 1.26 -53.20
C GLU A 173 46.42 2.25 -54.24
N ALA A 174 45.21 2.77 -54.05
CA ALA A 174 44.63 3.78 -54.93
C ALA A 174 45.43 5.10 -54.90
N VAL A 175 45.90 5.52 -53.72
CA VAL A 175 46.77 6.70 -53.60
C VAL A 175 48.11 6.46 -54.29
N THR A 176 48.76 5.31 -54.07
CA THR A 176 50.05 5.00 -54.72
C THR A 176 49.92 4.84 -56.24
N LEU A 177 48.82 4.26 -56.73
CA LEU A 177 48.54 4.17 -58.15
C LEU A 177 48.25 5.54 -58.78
N ASN A 178 47.55 6.42 -58.07
CA ASN A 178 47.37 7.81 -58.49
C ASN A 178 48.72 8.55 -58.53
N ASP A 179 49.60 8.32 -57.57
CA ASP A 179 50.97 8.84 -57.60
C ASP A 179 51.76 8.28 -58.79
N HIS A 180 51.64 6.99 -59.11
CA HIS A 180 52.25 6.37 -60.29
C HIS A 180 51.72 6.98 -61.59
N LEU A 181 50.40 7.15 -61.71
CA LEU A 181 49.76 7.84 -62.84
C LEU A 181 50.22 9.28 -62.96
N THR A 182 50.28 10.01 -61.85
CA THR A 182 50.72 11.40 -61.82
C THR A 182 52.19 11.50 -62.23
N LYS A 183 53.06 10.59 -61.78
CA LYS A 183 54.45 10.49 -62.23
C LYS A 183 54.53 10.16 -63.73
N ALA A 184 53.76 9.19 -64.21
CA ALA A 184 53.71 8.81 -65.62
C ALA A 184 53.21 9.95 -66.52
N LEU A 185 52.16 10.66 -66.13
CA LEU A 185 51.66 11.86 -66.81
C LEU A 185 52.70 12.98 -66.81
N ARG A 186 53.45 13.16 -65.71
CA ARG A 186 54.53 14.14 -65.63
C ARG A 186 55.70 13.78 -66.56
N PHE A 187 56.03 12.50 -66.68
CA PHE A 187 57.02 11.99 -67.65
C PHE A 187 56.55 12.17 -69.09
N LEU A 188 55.29 11.83 -69.40
CA LEU A 188 54.72 12.03 -70.73
C LEU A 188 54.67 13.52 -71.12
N LYS A 189 54.35 14.40 -70.16
CA LYS A 189 54.39 15.86 -70.38
C LYS A 189 55.81 16.37 -70.61
N LYS A 190 56.82 15.76 -70.00
CA LYS A 190 58.25 16.10 -70.22
C LYS A 190 58.79 15.50 -71.52
N GLY A 191 58.16 14.45 -72.04
CA GLY A 191 58.51 13.77 -73.29
C GLY A 191 57.69 14.17 -74.52
N LYS A 192 57.06 15.36 -74.55
CA LYS A 192 56.48 15.92 -75.79
C LYS A 192 57.53 16.77 -76.53
N PRO A 193 58.19 16.26 -77.58
CA PRO A 193 59.15 17.01 -78.40
C PRO A 193 58.49 17.92 -79.45
N GLU A 194 57.17 18.18 -79.36
CA GLU A 194 56.43 19.01 -80.32
C GLU A 194 56.73 20.52 -80.21
N ASP A 195 57.62 20.94 -79.31
CA ASP A 195 57.92 22.36 -79.06
C ASP A 195 59.42 22.72 -79.20
N ASN A 196 60.28 21.74 -79.52
CA ASN A 196 61.69 22.00 -79.80
C ASN A 196 61.90 22.10 -81.32
N VAL A 197 61.37 23.16 -81.92
CA VAL A 197 61.68 23.47 -83.32
C VAL A 197 63.16 23.82 -83.42
N ASP A 198 63.90 23.09 -84.26
CA ASP A 198 65.34 23.29 -84.44
C ASP A 198 65.62 24.69 -85.00
N ARG A 199 66.19 25.54 -84.14
CA ARG A 199 66.45 26.96 -84.39
C ARG A 199 67.29 27.18 -85.65
N HIS A 200 68.14 26.21 -86.01
CA HIS A 200 68.98 26.29 -87.20
C HIS A 200 68.18 26.09 -88.49
N ILE A 201 67.16 25.23 -88.47
CA ILE A 201 66.32 24.96 -89.65
C ILE A 201 65.44 26.18 -89.96
N VAL A 202 64.87 26.81 -88.93
CA VAL A 202 64.05 28.03 -89.08
C VAL A 202 64.90 29.19 -89.62
N THR A 203 66.11 29.38 -89.08
CA THR A 203 66.99 30.49 -89.49
C THR A 203 67.43 30.36 -90.95
N ASN A 204 67.72 29.14 -91.42
CA ASN A 204 68.13 28.90 -92.81
C ASN A 204 67.01 29.20 -93.83
N HIS A 205 65.78 28.76 -93.53
CA HIS A 205 64.62 29.03 -94.40
C HIS A 205 64.22 30.51 -94.38
N LEU A 206 64.35 31.20 -93.23
CA LEU A 206 64.09 32.63 -93.12
C LEU A 206 65.11 33.48 -93.91
N LEU A 207 66.39 33.08 -93.91
CA LEU A 207 67.42 33.72 -94.74
C LEU A 207 67.18 33.52 -96.24
N HIS A 208 66.81 32.31 -96.65
CA HIS A 208 66.42 32.03 -98.04
C HIS A 208 65.19 32.84 -98.49
N PHE A 209 64.23 33.08 -97.59
CA PHE A 209 63.07 33.92 -97.87
C PHE A 209 63.43 35.40 -98.09
N LEU A 210 64.40 35.94 -97.35
CA LEU A 210 64.85 37.33 -97.46
C LEU A 210 65.70 37.59 -98.72
N ALA A 211 66.50 36.60 -99.14
CA ALA A 211 67.42 36.75 -100.28
C ALA A 211 66.73 36.72 -101.66
N LEU A 212 65.47 36.29 -101.75
CA LEU A 212 64.72 36.17 -103.02
C LEU A 212 63.89 37.43 -103.32
N ASP A 213 63.98 37.91 -104.56
CA ASP A 213 63.25 39.07 -105.09
C ASP A 213 61.73 38.84 -105.16
N ARG A 214 60.96 39.94 -105.04
CA ARG A 214 59.52 39.96 -104.71
C ARG A 214 58.58 39.29 -105.74
N SER A 215 59.06 38.93 -106.92
CA SER A 215 58.26 38.36 -108.01
C SER A 215 58.46 36.85 -108.25
N ASP A 216 59.31 36.17 -107.47
CA ASP A 216 59.60 34.74 -107.67
C ASP A 216 58.58 33.83 -106.94
N PRO A 217 57.87 32.91 -107.65
CA PRO A 217 56.95 31.94 -107.02
C PRO A 217 57.60 31.03 -105.97
N LYS A 218 58.94 30.86 -105.99
CA LYS A 218 59.67 30.05 -104.99
C LYS A 218 59.60 30.63 -103.58
N LYS A 219 59.48 31.96 -103.46
CA LYS A 219 59.37 32.65 -102.16
C LYS A 219 58.11 32.25 -101.39
N PHE A 220 57.01 32.03 -102.11
CA PHE A 220 55.73 31.60 -101.54
C PHE A 220 55.78 30.15 -101.05
N GLN A 221 56.49 29.27 -101.77
CA GLN A 221 56.68 27.87 -101.36
C GLN A 221 57.52 27.76 -100.08
N ILE A 222 58.59 28.55 -99.95
CA ILE A 222 59.43 28.57 -98.75
C ILE A 222 58.65 29.11 -97.55
N LEU A 223 57.85 30.16 -97.72
CA LEU A 223 57.01 30.69 -96.66
C LEU A 223 55.94 29.68 -96.21
N GLN A 224 55.34 28.95 -97.15
CA GLN A 224 54.40 27.87 -96.84
C GLN A 224 55.09 26.71 -96.10
N LEU A 225 56.35 26.42 -96.41
CA LEU A 225 57.14 25.41 -95.71
C LEU A 225 57.48 25.85 -94.27
N ILE A 226 57.85 27.12 -94.08
CA ILE A 226 58.09 27.71 -92.75
C ILE A 226 56.80 27.67 -91.92
N ALA A 227 55.64 28.02 -92.51
CA ALA A 227 54.35 27.98 -91.84
C ALA A 227 53.97 26.57 -91.37
N ALA A 228 54.26 25.56 -92.20
CA ALA A 228 54.04 24.15 -91.86
C ALA A 228 55.00 23.66 -90.77
N LEU A 229 56.27 24.07 -90.82
CA LEU A 229 57.29 23.65 -89.84
C LEU A 229 57.10 24.32 -88.48
N LEU A 230 56.68 25.59 -88.45
CA LEU A 230 56.51 26.38 -87.22
C LEU A 230 55.07 26.32 -86.67
N GLY A 231 54.18 25.53 -87.30
CA GLY A 231 52.80 25.35 -86.86
C GLY A 231 51.98 26.65 -86.80
N TRP A 232 52.15 27.55 -87.78
CA TRP A 232 51.43 28.84 -87.80
C TRP A 232 49.93 28.62 -87.79
N SER A 233 49.23 29.27 -86.86
CA SER A 233 47.77 29.33 -86.86
C SER A 233 47.26 30.06 -88.10
N ASP A 234 46.02 29.79 -88.52
CA ASP A 234 45.47 30.38 -89.75
C ASP A 234 45.50 31.92 -89.72
N GLU A 235 45.38 32.57 -88.55
CA GLU A 235 45.58 34.03 -88.39
C GLU A 235 47.00 34.50 -88.74
N GLN A 236 48.02 33.73 -88.38
CA GLN A 236 49.42 34.06 -88.70
C GLN A 236 49.73 33.83 -90.18
N ARG A 237 49.05 32.85 -90.81
CA ARG A 237 49.12 32.61 -92.26
C ARG A 237 48.46 33.74 -93.07
N GLU A 238 47.39 34.33 -92.54
CA GLU A 238 46.73 35.51 -93.11
C GLU A 238 47.64 36.76 -93.03
N GLN A 239 48.30 37.01 -91.89
CA GLN A 239 49.24 38.13 -91.75
C GLN A 239 50.49 38.01 -92.63
N ALA A 240 50.96 36.79 -92.87
CA ALA A 240 52.10 36.53 -93.76
C ALA A 240 51.73 36.57 -95.26
N GLY A 241 50.45 36.80 -95.61
CA GLY A 241 49.98 36.92 -96.98
C GLY A 241 49.85 35.58 -97.74
N LEU A 242 49.88 34.44 -97.03
CA LEU A 242 49.67 33.11 -97.61
C LEU A 242 48.19 32.78 -97.84
N ALA A 243 47.27 33.46 -97.16
CA ALA A 243 45.83 33.29 -97.29
C ALA A 243 45.13 34.64 -97.57
N ARG A 244 44.11 34.62 -98.44
CA ARG A 244 43.30 35.80 -98.77
C ARG A 244 42.36 36.14 -97.57
N PRO A 245 42.16 37.42 -97.24
CA PRO A 245 41.25 37.81 -96.17
C PRO A 245 39.81 37.39 -96.48
N GLY A 246 39.14 36.72 -95.54
CA GLY A 246 37.67 36.55 -95.59
C GLY A 246 37.10 35.12 -95.51
N ALA A 247 37.86 34.13 -95.05
CA ALA A 247 37.30 32.80 -94.78
C ALA A 247 37.66 32.30 -93.37
N SER A 248 37.38 33.12 -92.35
CA SER A 248 37.42 32.71 -90.95
C SER A 248 36.17 33.23 -90.21
N SER A 249 35.66 32.36 -89.32
CA SER A 249 34.57 32.56 -88.35
C SER A 249 33.13 32.28 -88.82
N THR A 250 32.75 31.00 -88.77
CA THR A 250 31.47 30.68 -88.12
C THR A 250 31.78 29.90 -86.85
N SER A 251 31.90 30.66 -85.78
CA SER A 251 31.84 30.24 -84.40
C SER A 251 30.46 29.60 -84.12
N SER A 252 30.44 28.48 -83.40
CA SER A 252 29.34 28.17 -82.46
C SER A 252 29.70 26.99 -81.55
N LYS A 253 29.98 27.35 -80.30
CA LYS A 253 29.75 26.51 -79.14
C LYS A 253 28.24 26.22 -79.04
N LEU A 254 27.85 24.96 -78.98
CA LEU A 254 26.57 24.47 -78.44
C LEU A 254 26.80 22.98 -78.08
N ARG A 255 27.17 22.65 -76.84
CA ARG A 255 26.32 22.47 -75.66
C ARG A 255 25.26 21.38 -75.89
N VAL A 256 25.55 20.18 -75.39
CA VAL A 256 24.62 19.05 -75.19
C VAL A 256 24.84 18.55 -73.74
N PRO A 257 23.86 17.89 -73.09
CA PRO A 257 23.25 18.43 -71.87
C PRO A 257 23.67 17.69 -70.61
N SER A 258 23.69 18.42 -69.49
CA SER A 258 23.81 17.90 -68.14
C SER A 258 22.48 17.32 -67.64
N THR A 259 22.48 16.07 -67.22
CA THR A 259 21.43 15.50 -66.36
C THR A 259 22.06 14.77 -65.17
N PRO A 260 22.03 15.34 -63.95
CA PRO A 260 22.23 14.56 -62.75
C PRO A 260 20.88 14.14 -62.17
N VAL A 261 20.68 12.82 -62.14
CA VAL A 261 19.68 12.14 -61.31
C VAL A 261 20.23 12.11 -59.89
N HIS A 262 19.64 12.89 -58.97
CA HIS A 262 19.79 12.64 -57.53
C HIS A 262 18.48 12.12 -56.97
N ARG A 263 18.54 10.85 -56.56
CA ARG A 263 17.53 10.18 -55.75
C ARG A 263 17.60 10.72 -54.32
N THR A 264 16.41 10.96 -53.79
CA THR A 264 15.93 10.90 -52.39
C THR A 264 16.35 9.60 -51.66
N PRO A 265 16.02 9.34 -50.37
CA PRO A 265 15.53 10.20 -49.28
C PRO A 265 16.19 9.92 -47.88
N SER A 266 15.78 10.74 -46.90
CA SER A 266 15.41 10.42 -45.50
C SER A 266 16.40 9.89 -44.45
N SER A 267 16.35 10.62 -43.33
CA SER A 267 16.33 10.18 -41.91
C SER A 267 17.62 10.10 -41.09
N GLN A 268 17.65 11.05 -40.14
CA GLN A 268 17.86 10.87 -38.70
C GLN A 268 19.24 10.42 -38.21
N THR A 269 19.95 11.37 -37.61
CA THR A 269 20.91 11.12 -36.53
C THR A 269 20.55 11.99 -35.34
N LEU A 270 19.92 11.37 -34.35
CA LEU A 270 19.83 11.80 -32.96
C LEU A 270 21.09 11.32 -32.24
N ALA A 271 21.88 12.23 -31.68
CA ALA A 271 22.55 12.02 -30.39
C ALA A 271 23.25 13.32 -29.91
N THR A 272 22.81 13.77 -28.74
CA THR A 272 23.62 14.35 -27.66
C THR A 272 24.39 15.64 -27.91
N GLU A 273 23.73 16.77 -27.63
CA GLU A 273 24.34 17.82 -26.82
C GLU A 273 23.47 18.03 -25.57
N PHE A 274 24.01 17.54 -24.46
CA PHE A 274 23.59 17.77 -23.08
C PHE A 274 24.46 18.92 -22.57
N LEU A 275 23.90 19.80 -21.73
CA LEU A 275 24.46 21.02 -21.12
C LEU A 275 24.30 22.28 -22.01
N ASP A 276 23.77 23.43 -21.56
CA ASP A 276 23.18 23.86 -20.30
C ASP A 276 22.54 25.25 -20.55
N ASN A 277 21.46 25.51 -19.81
CA ASN A 277 20.93 26.79 -19.33
C ASN A 277 20.32 27.90 -20.21
N GLY A 278 19.11 28.31 -19.79
CA GLY A 278 18.71 29.73 -19.77
C GLY A 278 17.21 30.05 -19.93
N ASN A 279 16.42 29.89 -18.85
CA ASN A 279 15.12 30.55 -18.53
C ASN A 279 13.97 30.50 -19.56
N SER A 280 12.73 30.12 -19.24
CA SER A 280 11.89 30.37 -18.07
C SER A 280 10.59 29.55 -18.24
N ASN A 281 9.87 29.25 -17.15
CA ASN A 281 8.66 28.42 -17.04
C ASN A 281 8.89 27.00 -16.49
N LYS A 282 9.47 26.93 -15.30
CA LYS A 282 9.23 25.80 -14.38
C LYS A 282 8.90 26.40 -13.03
N GLU A 283 7.61 26.50 -12.73
CA GLU A 283 7.13 26.42 -11.35
C GLU A 283 7.85 25.23 -10.72
N SER A 284 8.67 25.55 -9.73
CA SER A 284 9.73 24.65 -9.27
C SER A 284 9.08 23.49 -8.55
N LEU A 285 9.62 22.29 -8.73
CA LEU A 285 9.23 21.08 -8.00
C LEU A 285 9.14 21.37 -6.49
N ALA A 286 10.00 22.25 -5.96
CA ALA A 286 9.99 22.70 -4.56
C ALA A 286 8.70 23.41 -4.14
N GLU A 287 8.02 24.11 -5.06
CA GLU A 287 6.77 24.84 -4.85
C GLU A 287 5.56 23.87 -4.86
N LEU A 288 5.65 22.80 -5.66
CA LEU A 288 4.71 21.67 -5.59
C LEU A 288 4.90 20.85 -4.30
N TRP A 289 6.14 20.70 -3.83
CA TRP A 289 6.42 20.07 -2.54
C TRP A 289 5.99 20.93 -1.36
N SER A 290 6.11 22.27 -1.43
CA SER A 290 5.62 23.16 -0.37
C SER A 290 4.10 23.17 -0.31
N ASN A 291 3.41 23.24 -1.46
CA ASN A 291 1.95 23.15 -1.50
C ASN A 291 1.43 21.80 -1.02
N PHE A 292 2.12 20.70 -1.32
CA PHE A 292 1.75 19.37 -0.82
C PHE A 292 1.89 19.26 0.70
N LEU A 293 2.97 19.82 1.28
CA LEU A 293 3.17 19.84 2.73
C LEU A 293 2.18 20.77 3.45
N GLU A 294 1.82 21.90 2.84
CA GLU A 294 0.81 22.83 3.36
C GLU A 294 -0.60 22.23 3.30
N GLN A 295 -0.88 21.39 2.30
CA GLN A 295 -2.13 20.64 2.19
C GLN A 295 -2.21 19.48 3.19
N GLU A 296 -1.11 18.76 3.44
CA GLU A 296 -1.04 17.72 4.48
C GLU A 296 -1.15 18.31 5.90
N SER A 297 -0.54 19.47 6.17
CA SER A 297 -0.60 20.11 7.49
C SER A 297 -2.00 20.64 7.82
N GLN A 298 -2.71 21.24 6.86
CA GLN A 298 -4.10 21.66 7.03
C GLN A 298 -5.08 20.47 7.14
N SER A 299 -4.76 19.34 6.50
CA SER A 299 -5.55 18.10 6.60
C SER A 299 -5.38 17.42 7.97
N ALA A 300 -4.22 17.58 8.61
CA ALA A 300 -3.96 17.09 9.97
C ALA A 300 -4.65 17.94 11.06
N GLU A 301 -4.95 19.21 10.78
CA GLU A 301 -5.60 20.13 11.72
C GLU A 301 -7.13 19.96 11.78
N HIS A 302 -7.72 19.21 10.83
CA HIS A 302 -9.17 19.00 10.72
C HIS A 302 -9.63 17.60 11.18
N LEU A 303 -9.18 17.13 12.35
CA LEU A 303 -9.83 16.02 13.05
C LEU A 303 -10.92 16.55 14.00
N PRO A 304 -12.20 16.14 13.88
CA PRO A 304 -13.22 16.49 14.86
C PRO A 304 -12.93 15.82 16.22
N PRO A 305 -13.27 16.45 17.35
CA PRO A 305 -13.13 15.82 18.66
C PRO A 305 -14.01 14.56 18.72
N LYS A 306 -13.38 13.45 19.04
CA LYS A 306 -14.00 12.13 19.21
C LYS A 306 -15.05 12.16 20.34
N PRO A 307 -16.24 11.55 20.18
CA PRO A 307 -17.00 11.07 21.32
C PRO A 307 -16.33 9.86 21.97
#